data_AF-A0A954ET87-F1
#
_entry.id   AF-A0A954ET87-F1
#
_cell.length_a   1.000
_cell.length_b   1.000
_cell.length_c   1.000
_cell.angle_alpha   90.00
_cell.angle_beta   90.00
_cell.angle_gamma   90.00
#
_symmetry.space_group_name_H-M   'P 1'
#
loop_
_entity.id
_entity.type
_entity.pdbx_description
1 polymer ?
#
loop_
_entity_poly.entity_id
_entity_poly.type
_entity_poly.pdbx_seq_one_letter_code
_entity_poly.pdbx_strand_id
1 'polypeptide(L)'
;TVELTRNEVRDLIVEGFFPEVGLSERPRKKGSGFQEFGLPYAADAAITRYLGAFLQDHCEAGNHLGEEGSCRPDVILFNGGVFASPLLQDRVVGAIQKWFANGDSEWTPHVLKNERHDLAVSRGAAYYGMVRRGQGVRIAAGLPRSYYLGIGTGETAELQAMCLLPAGMEPAAEVHIAEHPLELGVAMPVEFPLFHSSVRLIDPPGAVVPLEREQLTPLPPIRTVLRSRKDKEATTVAVTLHAKLTEIGTLQIWCGEKEGNRSWQLQFDVRSATQTDVCGHQAVGEAAGVVDEEEIAIAYEVLKQSFTRKGSEKPAGLPKRLSRSLELSKEQWPPSLLRKMWEMLMFLEPGRHKSLEHESRWLNLLGYSLRPGYGVALDDWRVMETWKSLRGKLAFGGPAVMAEWWILWRRISGGLPAGQQQALAAPLITSLKDEQRKSRTPRRSGKRRSEGNIHEKAEAWRMLGSLERLPISTKIEMGDHAVERLAEVGRNELEPALLWTIGRLGSRELLYGPLNAVVPADAAVRWLNLLMDNRHPSNERILAVMQLARRTGDRYRDLESDVRERTVAWLRSMNAHEKYVTVVTTVGELEDQTTAQVFGDSLPLGLRLQS
;
A
#
# COMPACT_ATOMS: atom_id res chain seq x y z
N THR A 1 -40.95 -5.21 -13.19
CA THR A 1 -40.19 -4.88 -14.41
C THR A 1 -40.48 -3.44 -14.75
N VAL A 2 -39.45 -2.63 -15.02
CA VAL A 2 -39.61 -1.24 -15.48
C VAL A 2 -39.35 -1.25 -16.98
N GLU A 3 -40.26 -0.71 -17.78
CA GLU A 3 -40.04 -0.50 -19.22
C GLU A 3 -39.38 0.87 -19.40
N LEU A 4 -38.30 0.90 -20.18
CA LEU A 4 -37.56 2.12 -20.51
C LEU A 4 -37.48 2.24 -22.04
N THR A 5 -37.82 3.42 -22.55
CA THR A 5 -37.69 3.72 -23.98
C THR A 5 -36.24 4.02 -24.33
N ARG A 6 -35.88 3.82 -25.61
CA ARG A 6 -34.54 4.17 -26.13
C ARG A 6 -34.18 5.63 -25.86
N ASN A 7 -35.14 6.55 -25.99
CA ASN A 7 -34.91 7.97 -25.79
C ASN A 7 -34.65 8.29 -24.32
N GLU A 8 -35.43 7.72 -23.40
CA GLU A 8 -35.20 7.90 -21.96
C GLU A 8 -33.81 7.41 -21.53
N VAL A 9 -33.36 6.24 -22.03
CA VAL A 9 -32.02 5.73 -21.73
C VAL A 9 -30.94 6.63 -22.32
N ARG A 10 -31.11 7.08 -23.57
CA ARG A 10 -30.16 7.99 -24.23
C ARG A 10 -30.04 9.29 -23.45
N ASP A 11 -31.17 9.93 -23.15
CA ASP A 11 -31.22 11.24 -22.49
C ASP A 11 -30.68 11.13 -21.06
N LEU A 12 -30.99 10.04 -20.35
CA LEU A 12 -30.42 9.74 -19.03
C LEU A 12 -28.89 9.62 -19.07
N ILE A 13 -28.33 8.93 -20.07
CA ILE A 13 -26.87 8.77 -20.21
C ILE A 13 -26.21 10.09 -20.59
N VAL A 14 -26.75 10.80 -21.59
CA VAL A 14 -26.16 12.05 -22.09
C VAL A 14 -26.27 13.15 -21.04
N GLU A 15 -27.44 13.39 -20.47
CA GLU A 15 -27.63 14.44 -19.46
C GLU A 15 -27.05 14.04 -18.10
N GLY A 16 -26.93 12.74 -17.79
CA GLY A 16 -26.31 12.27 -16.56
C GLY A 16 -24.79 12.45 -16.55
N PHE A 17 -24.11 12.05 -17.62
CA PHE A 17 -22.64 12.07 -17.70
C PHE A 17 -22.07 13.29 -18.42
N PHE A 18 -22.80 13.86 -19.37
CA PHE A 18 -22.37 15.01 -20.17
C PHE A 18 -23.43 16.13 -20.19
N PRO A 19 -23.92 16.59 -19.02
CA PRO A 19 -24.90 17.67 -18.96
C PRO A 19 -24.32 18.96 -19.54
N GLU A 20 -25.21 19.80 -20.06
CA GLU A 20 -24.90 21.19 -20.36
C GLU A 20 -24.67 21.96 -19.06
N VAL A 21 -23.46 22.50 -18.91
CA VAL A 21 -23.04 23.27 -17.72
C VAL A 21 -22.25 24.50 -18.14
N GLY A 22 -22.24 25.53 -17.31
CA GLY A 22 -21.33 26.69 -17.48
C GLY A 22 -19.88 26.33 -17.16
N LEU A 23 -18.92 27.07 -17.73
CA LEU A 23 -17.48 26.83 -17.54
C LEU A 23 -17.07 26.89 -16.05
N SER A 24 -17.72 27.76 -15.26
CA SER A 24 -17.45 27.93 -13.83
C SER A 24 -18.13 26.91 -12.92
N GLU A 25 -18.94 25.99 -13.46
CA GLU A 25 -19.63 24.99 -12.66
C GLU A 25 -18.69 23.85 -12.25
N ARG A 26 -18.39 23.75 -10.96
CA ARG A 26 -17.51 22.71 -10.42
C ARG A 26 -18.26 21.40 -10.04
N PRO A 27 -17.55 20.26 -9.98
CA PRO A 27 -18.11 18.98 -9.53
C PRO A 27 -18.67 19.03 -8.11
N ARG A 28 -19.79 18.35 -7.88
CA ARG A 28 -20.45 18.30 -6.57
C ARG A 28 -19.82 17.24 -5.66
N LYS A 29 -19.54 17.60 -4.40
CA LYS A 29 -18.96 16.68 -3.38
C LYS A 29 -19.98 15.75 -2.70
N LYS A 30 -21.25 15.75 -3.10
CA LYS A 30 -22.29 14.87 -2.53
C LYS A 30 -22.41 13.60 -3.36
N GLY A 31 -22.23 12.45 -2.69
CA GLY A 31 -22.27 11.13 -3.31
C GLY A 31 -23.56 10.89 -4.10
N SER A 32 -23.40 10.74 -5.42
CA SER A 32 -24.40 10.11 -6.28
C SER A 32 -24.66 8.67 -5.80
N GLY A 33 -25.92 8.22 -5.86
CA GLY A 33 -26.34 6.86 -5.47
C GLY A 33 -25.77 5.71 -6.34
N PHE A 34 -24.84 6.02 -7.25
CA PHE A 34 -24.17 5.09 -8.16
C PHE A 34 -22.73 4.73 -7.73
N GLN A 35 -22.46 4.67 -6.43
CA GLN A 35 -21.17 4.15 -5.93
C GLN A 35 -21.24 2.63 -5.82
N GLU A 36 -20.67 1.93 -6.81
CA GLU A 36 -20.35 0.50 -6.66
C GLU A 36 -19.14 0.32 -5.75
N PHE A 37 -19.19 -0.76 -4.97
CA PHE A 37 -18.33 -1.05 -3.85
C PHE A 37 -16.84 -1.22 -4.24
N GLY A 38 -15.97 -0.41 -3.64
CA GLY A 38 -14.51 -0.62 -3.68
C GLY A 38 -13.78 -0.08 -4.93
N LEU A 39 -14.46 0.74 -5.74
CA LEU A 39 -13.83 1.47 -6.83
C LEU A 39 -13.83 2.98 -6.53
N PRO A 40 -12.75 3.70 -6.83
CA PRO A 40 -12.57 5.14 -6.58
C PRO A 40 -13.42 5.99 -7.54
N TYR A 41 -14.74 5.82 -7.53
CA TYR A 41 -15.60 6.58 -8.43
C TYR A 41 -15.62 8.07 -8.07
N ALA A 42 -15.63 8.91 -9.10
CA ALA A 42 -15.80 10.35 -8.96
C ALA A 42 -17.09 10.68 -8.18
N ALA A 43 -17.04 11.69 -7.31
CA ALA A 43 -18.18 12.07 -6.47
C ALA A 43 -19.39 12.57 -7.28
N ASP A 44 -19.11 13.13 -8.47
CA ASP A 44 -20.08 13.60 -9.44
C ASP A 44 -19.92 12.80 -10.74
N ALA A 45 -21.02 12.42 -11.39
CA ALA A 45 -20.99 11.68 -12.65
C ALA A 45 -20.83 12.61 -13.87
N ALA A 46 -21.08 13.92 -13.70
CA ALA A 46 -21.06 14.89 -14.79
C ALA A 46 -19.62 15.24 -15.22
N ILE A 47 -19.11 14.53 -16.22
CA ILE A 47 -17.77 14.69 -16.81
C ILE A 47 -17.54 16.13 -17.28
N THR A 48 -18.57 16.79 -17.81
CA THR A 48 -18.47 18.18 -18.30
C THR A 48 -18.11 19.18 -17.19
N ARG A 49 -18.52 18.96 -15.93
CA ARG A 49 -18.12 19.80 -14.78
C ARG A 49 -16.64 19.63 -14.45
N TYR A 50 -16.13 18.41 -14.52
CA TYR A 50 -14.70 18.14 -14.33
C TYR A 50 -13.86 18.73 -15.46
N LEU A 51 -14.34 18.64 -16.70
CA LEU A 51 -13.68 19.24 -17.85
C LEU A 51 -13.59 20.76 -17.72
N GLY A 52 -14.70 21.43 -17.35
CA GLY A 52 -14.72 22.87 -17.13
C GLY A 52 -13.77 23.29 -16.02
N ALA A 53 -13.82 22.61 -14.86
CA ALA A 53 -12.90 22.86 -13.74
C ALA A 53 -11.44 22.67 -14.15
N PHE A 54 -11.11 21.61 -14.89
CA PHE A 54 -9.77 21.36 -15.40
C PHE A 54 -9.26 22.51 -16.30
N LEU A 55 -10.07 22.94 -17.27
CA LEU A 55 -9.68 24.02 -18.17
C LEU A 55 -9.46 25.35 -17.42
N GLN A 56 -10.26 25.63 -16.38
CA GLN A 56 -10.08 26.81 -15.54
C GLN A 56 -8.84 26.71 -14.65
N ASP A 57 -8.65 25.58 -13.98
CA ASP A 57 -7.56 25.37 -13.01
C ASP A 57 -6.17 25.37 -13.70
N HIS A 58 -6.12 25.04 -15.00
CA HIS A 58 -4.89 25.01 -15.80
C HIS A 58 -4.73 26.22 -16.74
N CYS A 59 -5.61 27.21 -16.61
CA CYS A 59 -5.63 28.38 -17.49
C CYS A 59 -4.31 29.19 -17.42
N GLU A 60 -3.79 29.42 -16.22
CA GLU A 60 -2.51 30.15 -16.02
C GLU A 60 -1.29 29.38 -16.55
N ALA A 61 -1.31 28.06 -16.51
CA ALA A 61 -0.22 27.21 -17.00
C ALA A 61 -0.18 27.11 -18.53
N GLY A 62 -1.32 27.30 -19.22
CA GLY A 62 -1.37 27.41 -20.68
C GLY A 62 -0.81 28.73 -21.21
N ASN A 63 -0.58 29.71 -20.34
CA ASN A 63 -0.30 31.10 -20.72
C ASN A 63 1.19 31.39 -21.02
N HIS A 64 1.92 30.38 -21.49
CA HIS A 64 3.35 30.48 -21.84
C HIS A 64 3.66 31.47 -22.97
N LEU A 65 2.64 32.04 -23.63
CA LEU A 65 2.78 32.97 -24.77
C LEU A 65 2.33 34.41 -24.46
N GLY A 66 1.85 34.71 -23.25
CA GLY A 66 1.52 36.09 -22.85
C GLY A 66 0.32 36.72 -23.58
N GLU A 67 -0.54 35.92 -24.20
CA GLU A 67 -1.77 36.39 -24.84
C GLU A 67 -2.95 36.26 -23.87
N GLU A 68 -3.62 37.37 -23.56
CA GLU A 68 -4.87 37.38 -22.78
C GLU A 68 -5.92 36.49 -23.48
N GLY A 69 -6.16 35.27 -22.95
CA GLY A 69 -7.13 34.32 -23.49
C GLY A 69 -6.65 32.87 -23.73
N SER A 70 -5.43 32.51 -23.33
CA SER A 70 -4.73 31.24 -23.68
C SER A 70 -5.34 29.91 -23.18
N CYS A 71 -6.58 29.89 -22.71
CA CYS A 71 -7.21 28.72 -22.08
C CYS A 71 -8.27 28.06 -22.97
N ARG A 72 -8.47 28.62 -24.17
CA ARG A 72 -9.36 28.09 -25.20
C ARG A 72 -8.69 26.90 -25.91
N PRO A 73 -9.27 25.69 -25.90
CA PRO A 73 -8.73 24.56 -26.66
C PRO A 73 -8.92 24.76 -28.17
N ASP A 74 -7.83 24.84 -28.94
CA ASP A 74 -7.92 24.94 -30.41
C ASP A 74 -8.05 23.57 -31.11
N VAL A 75 -7.58 22.51 -30.45
CA VAL A 75 -7.52 21.15 -31.02
C VAL A 75 -8.03 20.13 -30.00
N ILE A 76 -8.84 19.17 -30.47
CA ILE A 76 -9.37 18.08 -29.65
C ILE A 76 -8.99 16.73 -30.27
N LEU A 77 -8.47 15.82 -29.44
CA LEU A 77 -8.26 14.41 -29.79
C LEU A 77 -9.06 13.52 -28.84
N PHE A 78 -10.08 12.83 -29.37
CA PHE A 78 -10.85 11.88 -28.58
C PHE A 78 -10.17 10.50 -28.51
N ASN A 79 -10.06 9.96 -27.29
CA ASN A 79 -9.50 8.65 -26.99
C ASN A 79 -10.39 7.87 -26.01
N GLY A 80 -10.31 6.53 -26.02
CA GLY A 80 -11.10 5.66 -25.15
C GLY A 80 -12.48 5.32 -25.71
N GLY A 81 -13.02 4.17 -25.30
CA GLY A 81 -14.24 3.60 -25.88
C GLY A 81 -15.51 4.44 -25.71
N VAL A 82 -15.58 5.28 -24.66
CA VAL A 82 -16.71 6.19 -24.42
C VAL A 82 -16.93 7.12 -25.62
N PHE A 83 -15.85 7.64 -26.20
CA PHE A 83 -15.92 8.55 -27.33
C PHE A 83 -16.00 7.84 -28.69
N ALA A 84 -16.28 6.54 -28.74
CA ALA A 84 -16.68 5.91 -30.01
C ALA A 84 -18.04 6.42 -30.52
N SER A 85 -18.84 7.05 -29.65
CA SER A 85 -20.14 7.64 -29.99
C SER A 85 -19.99 9.08 -30.51
N PRO A 86 -20.39 9.38 -31.77
CA PRO A 86 -20.39 10.74 -32.30
C PRO A 86 -21.23 11.70 -31.44
N LEU A 87 -22.36 11.23 -30.90
CA LEU A 87 -23.24 12.02 -30.04
C LEU A 87 -22.51 12.59 -28.81
N LEU A 88 -21.61 11.81 -28.20
CA LEU A 88 -20.85 12.25 -27.02
C LEU A 88 -19.68 13.16 -27.42
N GLN A 89 -19.08 12.94 -28.59
CA GLN A 89 -18.08 13.86 -29.14
C GLN A 89 -18.71 15.23 -29.41
N ASP A 90 -19.85 15.27 -30.09
CA ASP A 90 -20.60 16.49 -30.40
C ASP A 90 -21.01 17.23 -29.12
N ARG A 91 -21.40 16.49 -28.06
CA ARG A 91 -21.73 17.07 -26.76
C ARG A 91 -20.56 17.80 -26.11
N VAL A 92 -19.35 17.22 -26.18
CA VAL A 92 -18.13 17.84 -25.64
C VAL A 92 -17.70 19.03 -26.49
N VAL A 93 -17.72 18.91 -27.83
CA VAL A 93 -17.40 20.00 -28.75
C VAL A 93 -18.36 21.18 -28.52
N GLY A 94 -19.66 20.91 -28.45
CA GLY A 94 -20.68 21.94 -28.18
C GLY A 94 -20.49 22.63 -26.83
N ALA A 95 -20.10 21.89 -25.78
CA ALA A 95 -19.77 22.49 -24.49
C ALA A 95 -18.57 23.45 -24.60
N ILE A 96 -17.48 23.04 -25.26
CA ILE A 96 -16.29 23.88 -25.47
C ILE A 96 -16.60 25.12 -26.32
N GLN A 97 -17.38 24.97 -27.40
CA GLN A 97 -17.84 26.11 -28.21
C GLN A 97 -18.64 27.10 -27.35
N LYS A 98 -19.59 26.60 -26.56
CA LYS A 98 -20.39 27.44 -25.67
C LYS A 98 -19.55 28.18 -24.63
N TRP A 99 -18.45 27.57 -24.16
CA TRP A 99 -17.56 28.17 -23.16
C TRP A 99 -16.60 29.21 -23.75
N PHE A 100 -16.12 29.03 -24.99
CA PHE A 100 -14.98 29.80 -25.50
C PHE A 100 -15.19 30.52 -26.84
N ALA A 101 -16.38 30.46 -27.44
CA ALA A 101 -16.69 31.19 -28.68
C ALA A 101 -16.49 32.72 -28.56
N ASN A 102 -16.55 33.31 -27.35
CA ASN A 102 -16.26 34.72 -27.08
C ASN A 102 -16.93 35.72 -28.06
N GLY A 103 -18.13 35.40 -28.56
CA GLY A 103 -18.86 36.23 -29.53
C GLY A 103 -18.66 35.87 -31.01
N ASP A 104 -17.71 34.98 -31.32
CA ASP A 104 -17.57 34.33 -32.63
C ASP A 104 -18.37 33.03 -32.66
N SER A 105 -19.63 33.11 -33.11
CA SER A 105 -20.54 31.96 -33.19
C SER A 105 -20.11 30.88 -34.18
N GLU A 106 -19.16 31.18 -35.08
CA GLU A 106 -18.67 30.25 -36.10
C GLU A 106 -17.45 29.46 -35.63
N TRP A 107 -16.85 29.83 -34.49
CA TRP A 107 -15.68 29.14 -33.99
C TRP A 107 -15.99 27.71 -33.52
N THR A 108 -15.17 26.76 -33.96
CA THR A 108 -15.16 25.38 -33.48
C THR A 108 -13.73 24.88 -33.30
N PRO A 109 -13.43 24.11 -32.24
CA PRO A 109 -12.14 23.45 -32.11
C PRO A 109 -11.94 22.44 -33.25
N HIS A 110 -10.69 22.29 -33.71
CA HIS A 110 -10.34 21.31 -34.72
C HIS A 110 -10.28 19.90 -34.11
N VAL A 111 -11.18 19.01 -34.53
CA VAL A 111 -11.20 17.62 -34.05
C VAL A 111 -10.28 16.75 -34.91
N LEU A 112 -9.24 16.19 -34.28
CA LEU A 112 -8.31 15.29 -34.94
C LEU A 112 -8.96 13.94 -35.24
N LYS A 113 -8.73 13.42 -36.45
CA LYS A 113 -9.24 12.12 -36.88
C LYS A 113 -8.52 10.99 -36.13
N ASN A 114 -9.29 10.15 -35.44
CA ASN A 114 -8.81 8.91 -34.81
C ASN A 114 -9.77 7.75 -35.14
N GLU A 115 -9.29 6.76 -35.89
CA GLU A 115 -10.15 5.65 -36.37
C GLU A 115 -10.40 4.56 -35.32
N ARG A 116 -9.54 4.47 -34.28
CA ARG A 116 -9.60 3.44 -33.23
C ARG A 116 -9.33 4.07 -31.87
N HIS A 117 -10.33 4.74 -31.31
CA HIS A 117 -10.24 5.39 -30.00
C HIS A 117 -9.81 4.42 -28.88
N ASP A 118 -10.22 3.16 -28.97
CA ASP A 118 -9.89 2.08 -28.03
C ASP A 118 -8.41 1.64 -28.08
N LEU A 119 -7.76 1.77 -29.25
CA LEU A 119 -6.36 1.40 -29.45
C LEU A 119 -5.39 2.58 -29.34
N ALA A 120 -5.89 3.81 -29.22
CA ALA A 120 -5.06 5.01 -29.27
C ALA A 120 -3.90 4.97 -28.26
N VAL A 121 -4.18 4.54 -27.02
CA VAL A 121 -3.19 4.44 -25.94
C VAL A 121 -2.15 3.34 -26.22
N SER A 122 -2.59 2.15 -26.64
CA SER A 122 -1.69 1.02 -26.90
C SER A 122 -0.80 1.26 -28.12
N ARG A 123 -1.31 1.94 -29.14
CA ARG A 123 -0.52 2.42 -30.29
C ARG A 123 0.56 3.41 -29.84
N GLY A 124 0.21 4.39 -29.02
CA GLY A 124 1.18 5.33 -28.44
C GLY A 124 2.26 4.63 -27.63
N ALA A 125 1.89 3.65 -26.79
CA ALA A 125 2.83 2.87 -26.00
C ALA A 125 3.77 2.01 -26.86
N ALA A 126 3.26 1.35 -27.91
CA ALA A 126 4.08 0.57 -28.84
C ALA A 126 5.06 1.47 -29.61
N TYR A 127 4.60 2.62 -30.10
CA TYR A 127 5.46 3.62 -30.74
C TYR A 127 6.57 4.11 -29.79
N TYR A 128 6.22 4.43 -28.54
CA TYR A 128 7.19 4.81 -27.52
C TYR A 128 8.24 3.71 -27.26
N GLY A 129 7.82 2.43 -27.28
CA GLY A 129 8.73 1.29 -27.22
C GLY A 129 9.76 1.24 -28.36
N MET A 130 9.37 1.67 -29.58
CA MET A 130 10.28 1.82 -30.72
C MET A 130 11.22 3.01 -30.54
N VAL A 131 10.71 4.15 -30.06
CA VAL A 131 11.51 5.35 -29.77
C VAL A 131 12.63 5.04 -28.78
N ARG A 132 12.35 4.25 -27.73
CA ARG A 132 13.37 3.80 -26.76
C ARG A 132 14.47 2.93 -27.37
N ARG A 133 14.25 2.36 -28.55
CA ARG A 133 15.23 1.59 -29.33
C ARG A 133 15.93 2.45 -30.39
N GLY A 134 15.75 3.77 -30.35
CA GLY A 134 16.29 4.71 -31.32
C GLY A 134 15.50 4.83 -32.62
N GLN A 135 14.26 4.31 -32.67
CA GLN A 135 13.42 4.34 -33.86
C GLN A 135 12.19 5.24 -33.65
N GLY A 136 12.25 6.47 -34.18
CA GLY A 136 11.14 7.43 -34.13
C GLY A 136 11.50 8.74 -33.44
N VAL A 137 10.51 9.60 -33.24
CA VAL A 137 10.67 10.91 -32.60
C VAL A 137 10.26 10.80 -31.13
N ARG A 138 11.15 11.19 -30.22
CA ARG A 138 10.85 11.27 -28.79
C ARG A 138 10.08 12.56 -28.50
N ILE A 139 8.86 12.42 -28.03
CA ILE A 139 8.11 13.51 -27.41
C ILE A 139 8.36 13.40 -25.90
N ALA A 140 9.06 14.38 -25.33
CA ALA A 140 9.17 14.50 -23.88
C ALA A 140 7.99 15.36 -23.41
N ALA A 141 7.12 14.78 -22.59
CA ALA A 141 6.22 15.57 -21.77
C ALA A 141 6.96 15.83 -20.45
N GLY A 142 7.08 17.10 -20.08
CA GLY A 142 7.58 17.48 -18.77
C GLY A 142 6.68 16.98 -17.65
N LEU A 143 7.09 17.23 -16.41
CA LEU A 143 6.33 16.85 -15.22
C LEU A 143 4.90 17.40 -15.27
N PRO A 144 3.85 16.57 -15.03
CA PRO A 144 2.47 17.06 -15.05
C PRO A 144 2.09 17.83 -13.78
N ARG A 145 2.94 17.78 -12.74
CA ARG A 145 2.70 18.32 -11.39
C ARG A 145 4.00 18.82 -10.81
N SER A 146 3.89 19.82 -9.95
CA SER A 146 5.01 20.28 -9.12
C SER A 146 5.06 19.48 -7.82
N TYR A 147 6.26 19.17 -7.35
CA TYR A 147 6.51 18.43 -6.11
C TYR A 147 7.18 19.31 -5.08
N TYR A 148 6.72 19.20 -3.83
CA TYR A 148 7.18 20.05 -2.73
C TYR A 148 7.56 19.23 -1.51
N LEU A 149 8.55 19.72 -0.77
CA LEU A 149 9.00 19.17 0.50
C LEU A 149 8.56 20.07 1.65
N GLY A 150 8.01 19.47 2.71
CA GLY A 150 7.72 20.16 3.95
C GLY A 150 9.00 20.56 4.68
N ILE A 151 9.13 21.84 4.98
CA ILE A 151 10.23 22.40 5.76
C ILE A 151 9.70 23.23 6.93
N GLY A 152 10.40 23.21 8.06
CA GLY A 152 10.09 24.07 9.20
C GLY A 152 10.70 25.46 9.02
N THR A 153 9.93 26.51 9.32
CA THR A 153 10.40 27.91 9.26
C THR A 153 10.22 28.61 10.61
N GLY A 154 11.17 29.48 10.96
CA GLY A 154 11.18 30.27 12.20
C GLY A 154 11.39 29.46 13.49
N GLU A 155 11.40 30.14 14.63
CA GLU A 155 11.57 29.53 15.96
C GLU A 155 10.38 28.64 16.36
N THR A 156 9.19 28.90 15.81
CA THR A 156 7.94 28.15 16.06
C THR A 156 7.76 26.93 15.15
N ALA A 157 8.70 26.67 14.23
CA ALA A 157 8.69 25.55 13.29
C ALA A 157 7.38 25.45 12.48
N GLU A 158 6.90 26.58 11.95
CA GLU A 158 5.74 26.57 11.05
C GLU A 158 6.07 25.81 9.77
N LEU A 159 5.22 24.83 9.44
CA LEU A 159 5.38 23.99 8.26
C LEU A 159 5.06 24.77 6.98
N GLN A 160 6.05 24.93 6.12
CA GLN A 160 5.92 25.47 4.77
C GLN A 160 6.35 24.44 3.73
N ALA A 161 6.00 24.65 2.47
CA ALA A 161 6.33 23.76 1.37
C ALA A 161 7.38 24.39 0.46
N MET A 162 8.53 23.73 0.27
CA MET A 162 9.57 24.13 -0.66
C MET A 162 9.42 23.38 -1.98
N CYS A 163 9.33 24.10 -3.11
CA CYS A 163 9.28 23.49 -4.44
C CYS A 163 10.58 22.74 -4.74
N LEU A 164 10.50 21.44 -5.02
CA LEU A 164 11.63 20.61 -5.42
C LEU A 164 11.74 20.54 -6.94
N LEU A 165 10.64 20.16 -7.58
CA LEU A 165 10.57 19.93 -9.02
C LEU A 165 9.29 20.59 -9.54
N PRO A 166 9.40 21.64 -10.37
CA PRO A 166 8.24 22.25 -11.02
C PRO A 166 7.67 21.34 -12.10
N ALA A 167 6.39 21.54 -12.40
CA ALA A 167 5.79 20.99 -13.60
C ALA A 167 6.50 21.48 -14.88
N GLY A 168 6.40 20.72 -15.96
CA GLY A 168 7.05 21.01 -17.24
C GLY A 168 8.53 20.59 -17.32
N MET A 169 9.17 20.23 -16.21
CA MET A 169 10.56 19.77 -16.20
C MET A 169 10.70 18.37 -16.82
N GLU A 170 11.74 18.15 -17.63
CA GLU A 170 11.97 16.84 -18.27
C GLU A 170 12.25 15.73 -17.23
N PRO A 171 11.69 14.52 -17.40
CA PRO A 171 12.06 13.38 -16.58
C PRO A 171 13.57 13.13 -16.61
N ALA A 172 14.16 12.79 -15.47
CA ALA A 172 15.60 12.66 -15.22
C ALA A 172 16.40 13.98 -15.14
N ALA A 173 15.77 15.14 -15.27
CA ALA A 173 16.39 16.41 -14.92
C ALA A 173 16.73 16.45 -13.42
N GLU A 174 17.85 17.11 -13.13
CA GLU A 174 18.41 17.22 -11.80
C GLU A 174 18.34 18.68 -11.35
N VAL A 175 17.83 18.89 -10.14
CA VAL A 175 17.71 20.21 -9.53
C VAL A 175 18.61 20.27 -8.31
N HIS A 176 19.49 21.27 -8.27
CA HIS A 176 20.30 21.59 -7.10
C HIS A 176 19.74 22.85 -6.44
N ILE A 177 19.30 22.72 -5.18
CA ILE A 177 18.81 23.83 -4.36
C ILE A 177 19.90 24.13 -3.32
N ALA A 178 20.76 25.09 -3.67
CA ALA A 178 21.88 25.52 -2.82
C ALA A 178 21.63 26.88 -2.13
N GLU A 179 20.62 27.61 -2.57
CA GLU A 179 20.39 29.01 -2.16
C GLU A 179 19.74 29.15 -0.78
N HIS A 180 19.16 28.07 -0.24
CA HIS A 180 18.51 28.08 1.07
C HIS A 180 19.44 27.41 2.11
N PRO A 181 19.76 28.09 3.22
CA PRO A 181 20.49 27.46 4.29
C PRO A 181 19.54 26.48 5.00
N LEU A 182 19.72 25.19 4.77
CA LEU A 182 18.87 24.15 5.35
C LEU A 182 19.61 23.39 6.43
N GLU A 183 18.93 23.12 7.54
CA GLU A 183 19.40 22.26 8.61
C GLU A 183 18.64 20.93 8.59
N LEU A 184 19.40 19.84 8.51
CA LEU A 184 18.92 18.47 8.54
C LEU A 184 19.00 17.90 9.95
N GLY A 185 17.89 17.42 10.49
CA GLY A 185 17.87 16.69 11.76
C GLY A 185 18.53 15.32 11.62
N VAL A 186 19.58 15.06 12.41
CA VAL A 186 20.33 13.79 12.44
C VAL A 186 20.39 13.22 13.86
N ALA A 187 20.68 11.93 13.96
CA ALA A 187 20.71 11.13 15.18
C ALA A 187 19.39 11.13 15.99
N MET A 188 18.29 11.57 15.38
CA MET A 188 16.96 11.57 15.97
C MET A 188 15.90 11.18 14.93
N PRO A 189 14.74 10.66 15.35
CA PRO A 189 13.63 10.36 14.45
C PRO A 189 13.04 11.65 13.90
N VAL A 190 12.89 11.73 12.57
CA VAL A 190 12.40 12.90 11.85
C VAL A 190 11.40 12.52 10.77
N GLU A 191 10.55 13.47 10.39
CA GLU A 191 9.56 13.33 9.32
C GLU A 191 9.86 14.29 8.15
N PHE A 192 9.70 13.79 6.92
CA PHE A 192 9.81 14.54 5.68
C PHE A 192 8.45 14.52 4.96
N PRO A 193 7.57 15.50 5.21
CA PRO A 193 6.31 15.64 4.51
C PRO A 193 6.54 15.94 3.03
N LEU A 194 5.84 15.25 2.14
CA LEU A 194 5.90 15.51 0.70
C LEU A 194 4.51 15.95 0.22
N PHE A 195 4.47 16.86 -0.75
CA PHE A 195 3.24 17.35 -1.35
C PHE A 195 3.38 17.38 -2.87
N HIS A 196 2.25 17.32 -3.57
CA HIS A 196 2.19 17.66 -4.99
C HIS A 196 1.14 18.73 -5.25
N SER A 197 1.32 19.51 -6.31
CA SER A 197 0.32 20.44 -6.83
C SER A 197 0.07 20.20 -8.32
N SER A 198 -1.20 20.23 -8.70
CA SER A 198 -1.63 20.29 -10.10
C SER A 198 -1.98 21.72 -10.54
N VAL A 199 -2.01 22.69 -9.63
CA VAL A 199 -2.41 24.08 -9.94
C VAL A 199 -1.21 25.04 -9.86
N ARG A 200 -0.28 24.79 -8.93
CA ARG A 200 0.96 25.56 -8.81
C ARG A 200 2.04 24.98 -9.72
N LEU A 201 1.97 25.30 -11.00
CA LEU A 201 2.80 24.67 -12.03
C LEU A 201 4.10 25.43 -12.35
N ILE A 202 4.20 26.70 -11.93
CA ILE A 202 5.29 27.62 -12.33
C ILE A 202 6.22 28.05 -11.19
N ASP A 203 6.05 27.53 -9.97
CA ASP A 203 6.92 27.88 -8.84
C ASP A 203 8.37 27.43 -9.11
N PRO A 204 9.38 28.30 -9.04
CA PRO A 204 10.75 27.91 -9.32
C PRO A 204 11.30 26.96 -8.25
N PRO A 205 12.28 26.10 -8.57
CA PRO A 205 12.90 25.25 -7.56
C PRO A 205 13.50 26.03 -6.41
N GLY A 206 13.27 25.56 -5.18
CA GLY A 206 13.64 26.24 -3.94
C GLY A 206 12.61 27.24 -3.43
N ALA A 207 11.60 27.65 -4.22
CA ALA A 207 10.56 28.56 -3.75
C ALA A 207 9.81 27.98 -2.54
N VAL A 208 9.74 28.74 -1.46
CA VAL A 208 9.00 28.38 -0.25
C VAL A 208 7.62 29.02 -0.27
N VAL A 209 6.58 28.20 -0.14
CA VAL A 209 5.17 28.61 -0.24
C VAL A 209 4.37 28.17 1.00
N PRO A 210 3.31 28.90 1.38
CA PRO A 210 2.45 28.52 2.49
C PRO A 210 1.68 27.22 2.19
N LEU A 211 1.33 26.48 3.24
CA LEU A 211 0.63 25.21 3.13
C LEU A 211 -0.88 25.39 2.93
N GLU A 212 -1.30 25.72 1.72
CA GLU A 212 -2.72 25.83 1.37
C GLU A 212 -3.30 24.48 0.92
N ARG A 213 -4.23 23.92 1.70
CA ARG A 213 -4.79 22.57 1.47
C ARG A 213 -5.55 22.43 0.15
N GLU A 214 -6.04 23.54 -0.38
CA GLU A 214 -6.74 23.60 -1.66
C GLU A 214 -5.78 23.51 -2.86
N GLN A 215 -4.50 23.84 -2.68
CA GLN A 215 -3.50 23.89 -3.75
C GLN A 215 -2.43 22.79 -3.63
N LEU A 216 -2.17 22.30 -2.42
CA LEU A 216 -1.16 21.29 -2.11
C LEU A 216 -1.80 20.04 -1.54
N THR A 217 -1.65 18.92 -2.26
CA THR A 217 -2.14 17.61 -1.82
C THR A 217 -1.01 16.86 -1.13
N PRO A 218 -1.19 16.38 0.12
CA PRO A 218 -0.18 15.62 0.83
C PRO A 218 0.04 14.24 0.20
N LEU A 219 1.31 13.84 0.12
CA LEU A 219 1.76 12.50 -0.18
C LEU A 219 2.18 11.80 1.13
N PRO A 220 2.24 10.47 1.17
CA PRO A 220 2.76 9.74 2.33
C PRO A 220 4.15 10.30 2.73
N PRO A 221 4.34 10.72 4.00
CA PRO A 221 5.60 11.29 4.44
C PRO A 221 6.63 10.19 4.73
N ILE A 222 7.92 10.48 4.51
CA ILE A 222 9.00 9.57 4.96
C ILE A 222 9.32 9.87 6.41
N ARG A 223 9.32 8.83 7.25
CA ARG A 223 9.74 8.90 8.65
C ARG A 223 10.99 8.05 8.82
N THR A 224 12.08 8.66 9.27
CA THR A 224 13.38 7.98 9.35
C THR A 224 14.28 8.57 10.43
N VAL A 225 15.35 7.87 10.79
CA VAL A 225 16.42 8.36 11.67
C VAL A 225 17.69 8.44 10.82
N LEU A 226 18.21 9.65 10.60
CA LEU A 226 19.43 9.85 9.81
C LEU A 226 20.64 9.78 10.73
N ARG A 227 21.53 8.79 10.61
CA ARG A 227 22.65 8.61 11.54
C ARG A 227 23.80 9.59 11.28
N SER A 228 24.48 9.99 12.36
CA SER A 228 25.80 10.66 12.34
C SER A 228 26.88 9.69 12.88
N ARG A 229 28.13 9.79 12.35
CA ARG A 229 29.27 8.91 12.70
C ARG A 229 29.97 9.25 14.02
N LYS A 230 29.64 10.37 14.68
CA LYS A 230 30.28 10.77 15.96
C LYS A 230 29.22 10.92 17.05
N ASP A 231 29.39 10.20 18.17
CA ASP A 231 28.53 10.28 19.37
C ASP A 231 28.44 11.68 20.03
N LYS A 232 29.17 12.68 19.52
CA LYS A 232 29.21 14.07 20.01
C LYS A 232 28.90 15.12 18.93
N GLU A 233 28.36 14.74 17.78
CA GLU A 233 27.97 15.71 16.75
C GLU A 233 26.66 16.43 17.09
N ALA A 234 26.51 17.65 16.55
CA ALA A 234 25.29 18.44 16.67
C ALA A 234 24.08 17.67 16.10
N THR A 235 22.91 17.86 16.71
CA THR A 235 21.64 17.24 16.30
C THR A 235 21.12 17.75 14.95
N THR A 236 21.74 18.80 14.40
CA THR A 236 21.44 19.36 13.08
C THR A 236 22.72 19.52 12.25
N VAL A 237 22.61 19.30 10.94
CA VAL A 237 23.70 19.45 9.96
C VAL A 237 23.26 20.37 8.83
N ALA A 238 24.10 21.33 8.43
CA ALA A 238 23.83 22.19 7.29
C ALA A 238 23.93 21.41 5.97
N VAL A 239 22.86 21.42 5.18
CA VAL A 239 22.75 20.67 3.92
C VAL A 239 22.29 21.53 2.76
N THR A 240 22.59 21.05 1.56
CA THR A 240 21.99 21.46 0.29
C THR A 240 21.10 20.33 -0.22
N LEU A 241 20.05 20.66 -0.97
CA LEU A 241 19.17 19.64 -1.54
C LEU A 241 19.50 19.42 -3.00
N HIS A 242 19.42 18.17 -3.41
CA HIS A 242 19.40 17.77 -4.81
C HIS A 242 18.18 16.89 -5.02
N ALA A 243 17.42 17.13 -6.09
CA ALA A 243 16.22 16.37 -6.40
C ALA A 243 16.26 15.88 -7.85
N LYS A 244 15.77 14.66 -8.06
CA LYS A 244 15.65 14.03 -9.37
C LYS A 244 14.38 13.19 -9.43
N LEU A 245 13.63 13.29 -10.52
CA LEU A 245 12.59 12.31 -10.82
C LEU A 245 13.09 11.31 -11.86
N THR A 246 13.01 10.02 -11.56
CA THR A 246 13.37 8.96 -12.51
C THR A 246 12.29 8.78 -13.59
N GLU A 247 12.66 8.19 -14.74
CA GLU A 247 11.70 7.87 -15.83
C GLU A 247 10.56 6.93 -15.37
N ILE A 248 10.77 6.19 -14.29
CA ILE A 248 9.78 5.27 -13.70
C ILE A 248 8.85 5.95 -12.68
N GLY A 249 9.05 7.23 -12.36
CA GLY A 249 8.20 8.02 -11.46
C GLY A 249 8.61 7.97 -9.99
N THR A 250 9.88 7.69 -9.69
CA THR A 250 10.43 7.75 -8.32
C THR A 250 11.13 9.08 -8.10
N LEU A 251 10.72 9.83 -7.07
CA LEU A 251 11.37 11.07 -6.66
C LEU A 251 12.52 10.71 -5.71
N GLN A 252 13.73 11.10 -6.09
CA GLN A 252 14.95 10.92 -5.31
C GLN A 252 15.39 12.29 -4.81
N ILE A 253 15.60 12.42 -3.50
CA ILE A 253 16.07 13.64 -2.85
C ILE A 253 17.36 13.30 -2.12
N TRP A 254 18.43 14.03 -2.38
CA TRP A 254 19.68 13.96 -1.64
C TRP A 254 19.85 15.20 -0.78
N CYS A 255 20.12 15.00 0.50
CA CYS A 255 20.58 16.05 1.40
C CYS A 255 22.10 15.94 1.44
N GLY A 256 22.83 16.84 0.77
CA GLY A 256 24.29 16.87 0.76
C GLY A 256 24.82 17.84 1.80
N GLU A 257 25.73 17.42 2.67
CA GLU A 257 26.36 18.28 3.66
C GLU A 257 27.16 19.42 2.99
N LYS A 258 27.00 20.65 3.48
CA LYS A 258 27.61 21.84 2.86
C LYS A 258 29.14 21.90 3.01
N GLU A 259 29.66 21.46 4.15
CA GLU A 259 31.09 21.55 4.51
C GLU A 259 31.76 20.17 4.60
N GLY A 260 31.11 19.11 4.11
CA GLY A 260 31.61 17.75 4.18
C GLY A 260 31.22 16.90 2.98
N ASN A 261 31.62 15.62 3.00
CA ASN A 261 31.37 14.66 1.92
C ASN A 261 30.14 13.76 2.18
N ARG A 262 29.32 14.08 3.18
CA ARG A 262 28.16 13.25 3.53
C ARG A 262 26.96 13.59 2.66
N SER A 263 26.20 12.56 2.28
CA SER A 263 24.93 12.72 1.59
C SER A 263 23.92 11.69 2.05
N TRP A 264 22.69 12.12 2.34
CA TRP A 264 21.57 11.26 2.72
C TRP A 264 20.55 11.23 1.60
N GLN A 265 20.22 10.03 1.08
CA GLN A 265 19.25 9.87 0.00
C GLN A 265 17.89 9.41 0.53
N LEU A 266 16.84 10.11 0.12
CA LEU A 266 15.43 9.79 0.34
C LEU A 266 14.78 9.42 -1.00
N GLN A 267 13.90 8.41 -1.02
CA GLN A 267 13.24 7.94 -2.23
C GLN A 267 11.74 7.81 -2.02
N PHE A 268 10.94 8.41 -2.90
CA PHE A 268 9.47 8.42 -2.85
C PHE A 268 8.89 7.80 -4.14
N ASP A 269 7.94 6.88 -4.01
CA ASP A 269 7.17 6.40 -5.16
C ASP A 269 5.97 7.34 -5.39
N VAL A 270 6.03 8.09 -6.48
CA VAL A 270 5.03 9.12 -6.76
C VAL A 270 3.83 8.54 -7.53
N ARG A 271 3.99 7.38 -8.19
CA ARG A 271 2.94 6.78 -9.02
C ARG A 271 1.96 5.96 -8.22
N SER A 272 2.42 5.22 -7.21
CA SER A 272 1.55 4.46 -6.30
C SER A 272 0.59 5.38 -5.54
N ALA A 273 1.04 6.58 -5.17
CA ALA A 273 0.27 7.56 -4.41
C ALA A 273 -0.69 8.42 -5.26
N THR A 274 -0.52 8.47 -6.58
CA THR A 274 -1.35 9.28 -7.49
C THR A 274 -2.31 8.46 -8.37
N GLN A 275 -2.27 7.13 -8.27
CA GLN A 275 -3.25 6.24 -8.91
C GLN A 275 -4.55 6.21 -8.11
N THR A 276 -5.66 6.54 -8.76
CA THR A 276 -7.01 6.44 -8.16
C THR A 276 -7.38 5.00 -7.84
N ASP A 277 -6.93 4.03 -8.64
CA ASP A 277 -7.34 2.62 -8.58
C ASP A 277 -6.70 1.83 -7.44
N VAL A 278 -5.73 2.42 -6.74
CA VAL A 278 -5.15 1.85 -5.54
C VAL A 278 -5.61 2.73 -4.39
N CYS A 279 -6.68 2.30 -3.71
CA CYS A 279 -7.02 2.87 -2.41
C CYS A 279 -5.74 2.85 -1.58
N GLY A 280 -5.19 4.03 -1.29
CA GLY A 280 -3.94 4.23 -0.57
C GLY A 280 -4.01 3.45 0.73
N HIS A 281 -3.53 2.22 0.69
CA HIS A 281 -3.17 1.51 1.90
C HIS A 281 -2.08 2.38 2.48
N GLN A 282 -2.31 2.92 3.68
CA GLN A 282 -1.28 3.58 4.46
C GLN A 282 0.01 2.78 4.27
N ALA A 283 0.96 3.36 3.55
CA ALA A 283 2.18 2.69 3.16
C ALA A 283 3.05 2.62 4.42
N VAL A 284 2.77 1.66 5.29
CA VAL A 284 3.58 1.32 6.48
C VAL A 284 4.97 0.77 6.06
N GLY A 285 5.35 0.87 4.78
CA GLY A 285 6.62 0.44 4.21
C GLY A 285 7.62 1.56 3.87
N GLU A 286 7.25 2.85 3.96
CA GLU A 286 8.11 3.95 3.47
C GLU A 286 9.07 4.54 4.52
N ALA A 287 9.39 3.77 5.57
CA ALA A 287 10.59 3.99 6.38
C ALA A 287 11.76 3.18 5.80
N ALA A 288 12.14 3.41 4.54
CA ALA A 288 13.38 2.85 4.01
C ALA A 288 14.56 3.57 4.68
N GLY A 289 14.99 3.08 5.84
CA GLY A 289 16.22 3.56 6.48
C GLY A 289 17.38 3.48 5.49
N VAL A 290 18.23 4.51 5.42
CA VAL A 290 19.48 4.44 4.66
C VAL A 290 20.39 3.45 5.40
N VAL A 291 20.87 2.42 4.71
CA VAL A 291 21.74 1.38 5.28
C VAL A 291 23.11 1.56 4.67
N ASP A 292 24.13 1.64 5.51
CA ASP A 292 25.52 1.77 5.08
C ASP A 292 25.94 0.52 4.28
N GLU A 293 26.71 0.70 3.20
CA GLU A 293 27.29 -0.43 2.44
C GLU A 293 28.14 -1.34 3.35
N GLU A 294 28.71 -0.79 4.42
CA GLU A 294 29.44 -1.54 5.44
C GLU A 294 28.51 -2.47 6.25
N GLU A 295 27.33 -2.02 6.66
CA GLU A 295 26.34 -2.86 7.37
C GLU A 295 25.85 -4.02 6.48
N ILE A 296 25.67 -3.74 5.18
CA ILE A 296 25.35 -4.75 4.16
C ILE A 296 26.48 -5.78 4.06
N ALA A 297 27.74 -5.34 4.02
CA ALA A 297 28.90 -6.23 3.98
C ALA A 297 29.03 -7.09 5.25
N ILE A 298 28.81 -6.50 6.43
CA ILE A 298 28.81 -7.21 7.72
C ILE A 298 27.72 -8.29 7.74
N ALA A 299 26.49 -7.93 7.37
CA ALA A 299 25.38 -8.89 7.30
C ALA A 299 25.69 -10.03 6.33
N TYR A 300 26.28 -9.71 5.18
CA TYR A 300 26.65 -10.71 4.18
C TYR A 300 27.69 -11.71 4.70
N GLU A 301 28.75 -11.25 5.37
CA GLU A 301 29.77 -12.15 5.91
C GLU A 301 29.22 -13.07 7.00
N VAL A 302 28.33 -12.56 7.88
CA VAL A 302 27.66 -13.39 8.89
C VAL A 302 26.75 -14.46 8.27
N LEU A 303 26.01 -14.10 7.21
CA LEU A 303 25.17 -15.06 6.46
C LEU A 303 26.02 -16.12 5.75
N LYS A 304 27.12 -15.69 5.11
CA LYS A 304 28.05 -16.53 4.36
C LYS A 304 28.72 -17.58 5.24
N GLN A 305 29.10 -17.23 6.48
CA GLN A 305 29.66 -18.16 7.46
C GLN A 305 28.68 -19.29 7.86
N SER A 306 27.38 -19.08 7.68
CA SER A 306 26.36 -20.10 7.98
C SER A 306 25.99 -20.91 6.74
N PHE A 307 25.80 -20.25 5.59
CA PHE A 307 25.20 -20.90 4.42
C PHE A 307 26.21 -21.40 3.36
N THR A 308 27.47 -20.97 3.34
CA THR A 308 28.44 -21.49 2.35
C THR A 308 29.07 -22.82 2.74
N ARG A 309 29.52 -23.62 1.76
CA ARG A 309 30.14 -24.94 2.02
C ARG A 309 31.35 -24.90 2.97
N LYS A 310 32.10 -23.78 2.99
CA LYS A 310 33.26 -23.56 3.89
C LYS A 310 32.88 -22.92 5.23
N GLY A 311 31.62 -22.55 5.43
CA GLY A 311 31.13 -21.94 6.66
C GLY A 311 31.10 -22.92 7.83
N SER A 312 31.65 -22.52 8.97
CA SER A 312 31.74 -23.31 10.20
C SER A 312 30.63 -23.03 11.22
N GLU A 313 29.86 -21.95 11.03
CA GLU A 313 28.91 -21.47 12.01
C GLU A 313 27.56 -22.18 11.91
N LYS A 314 27.00 -22.59 13.05
CA LYS A 314 25.67 -23.24 13.10
C LYS A 314 24.55 -22.22 12.86
N PRO A 315 23.45 -22.60 12.16
CA PRO A 315 22.36 -21.68 11.82
C PRO A 315 21.48 -21.28 13.03
N ALA A 316 21.46 -22.06 14.11
CA ALA A 316 20.60 -21.80 15.27
C ALA A 316 20.82 -20.41 15.91
N GLY A 317 22.08 -19.96 16.00
CA GLY A 317 22.48 -18.67 16.59
C GLY A 317 22.48 -17.48 15.63
N LEU A 318 22.13 -17.68 14.36
CA LEU A 318 22.32 -16.69 13.30
C LEU A 318 21.62 -15.34 13.56
N PRO A 319 20.35 -15.27 13.99
CA PRO A 319 19.71 -13.96 14.27
C PRO A 319 20.40 -13.18 15.38
N LYS A 320 20.90 -13.88 16.42
CA LYS A 320 21.64 -13.25 17.53
C LYS A 320 23.00 -12.73 17.07
N ARG A 321 23.71 -13.49 16.21
CA ARG A 321 24.97 -13.03 15.61
C ARG A 321 24.75 -11.81 14.72
N LEU A 322 23.75 -11.83 13.84
CA LEU A 322 23.38 -10.67 13.01
C LEU A 322 23.07 -9.44 13.86
N SER A 323 22.25 -9.59 14.90
CA SER A 323 21.88 -8.48 15.79
C SER A 323 23.10 -7.90 16.52
N ARG A 324 24.03 -8.76 16.95
CA ARG A 324 25.29 -8.35 17.60
C ARG A 324 26.21 -7.63 16.62
N SER A 325 26.37 -8.17 15.41
CA SER A 325 27.29 -7.60 14.40
C SER A 325 26.77 -6.31 13.78
N LEU A 326 25.45 -6.14 13.69
CA LEU A 326 24.80 -4.93 13.18
C LEU A 326 24.53 -3.90 14.28
N GLU A 327 24.81 -4.22 15.55
CA GLU A 327 24.50 -3.39 16.71
C GLU A 327 23.02 -2.93 16.76
N LEU A 328 22.13 -3.75 16.19
CA LEU A 328 20.70 -3.49 16.08
C LEU A 328 19.91 -4.70 16.56
N SER A 329 18.85 -4.45 17.35
CA SER A 329 17.90 -5.52 17.63
C SER A 329 17.19 -5.96 16.35
N LYS A 330 16.76 -7.22 16.33
CA LYS A 330 16.13 -7.84 15.15
C LYS A 330 14.88 -7.07 14.69
N GLU A 331 14.15 -6.48 15.64
CA GLU A 331 12.93 -5.72 15.42
C GLU A 331 13.21 -4.35 14.78
N GLN A 332 14.42 -3.82 14.95
CA GLN A 332 14.86 -2.51 14.45
C GLN A 332 15.52 -2.56 13.06
N TRP A 333 15.64 -3.74 12.43
CA TRP A 333 16.24 -3.84 11.10
C TRP A 333 15.38 -3.10 10.05
N PRO A 334 15.94 -2.11 9.33
CA PRO A 334 15.18 -1.32 8.38
C PRO A 334 14.78 -2.15 7.15
N PRO A 335 13.64 -1.82 6.49
CA PRO A 335 13.16 -2.50 5.28
C PRO A 335 14.22 -2.65 4.17
N SER A 336 15.05 -1.63 3.95
CA SER A 336 16.16 -1.65 2.99
C SER A 336 17.20 -2.73 3.29
N LEU A 337 17.65 -2.84 4.55
CA LEU A 337 18.55 -3.91 5.01
C LEU A 337 17.87 -5.27 4.85
N LEU A 338 16.60 -5.37 5.25
CA LEU A 338 15.82 -6.60 5.09
C LEU A 338 15.76 -7.04 3.63
N ARG A 339 15.52 -6.14 2.67
CA ARG A 339 15.53 -6.47 1.23
C ARG A 339 16.91 -6.86 0.72
N LYS A 340 17.98 -6.23 1.21
CA LYS A 340 19.35 -6.66 0.90
C LYS A 340 19.68 -8.04 1.49
N MET A 341 19.26 -8.32 2.72
CA MET A 341 19.39 -9.65 3.31
C MET A 341 18.60 -10.71 2.53
N TRP A 342 17.43 -10.36 2.00
CA TRP A 342 16.69 -11.26 1.09
C TRP A 342 17.51 -11.58 -0.16
N GLU A 343 18.12 -10.57 -0.81
CA GLU A 343 18.98 -10.77 -2.00
C GLU A 343 20.15 -11.70 -1.68
N MET A 344 20.82 -11.47 -0.54
CA MET A 344 21.92 -12.32 -0.06
C MET A 344 21.48 -13.76 0.23
N LEU A 345 20.32 -13.95 0.87
CA LEU A 345 19.79 -15.27 1.18
C LEU A 345 19.43 -16.04 -0.08
N MET A 346 18.86 -15.37 -1.08
CA MET A 346 18.58 -15.97 -2.39
C MET A 346 19.87 -16.35 -3.12
N PHE A 347 20.92 -15.53 -3.04
CA PHE A 347 22.25 -15.88 -3.56
C PHE A 347 22.87 -17.08 -2.82
N LEU A 348 22.66 -17.17 -1.51
CA LEU A 348 23.14 -18.25 -0.66
C LEU A 348 22.18 -19.46 -0.57
N GLU A 349 21.18 -19.54 -1.46
CA GLU A 349 20.16 -20.60 -1.48
C GLU A 349 20.74 -22.03 -1.42
N PRO A 350 21.85 -22.38 -2.12
CA PRO A 350 22.40 -23.72 -2.05
C PRO A 350 22.76 -24.17 -0.63
N GLY A 351 23.04 -23.21 0.27
CA GLY A 351 23.35 -23.47 1.67
C GLY A 351 22.21 -24.07 2.49
N ARG A 352 20.97 -23.91 2.05
CA ARG A 352 19.81 -24.47 2.75
C ARG A 352 19.74 -26.00 2.66
N HIS A 353 20.35 -26.59 1.62
CA HIS A 353 20.38 -28.05 1.38
C HIS A 353 21.37 -28.80 2.28
N LYS A 354 22.07 -28.13 3.21
CA LYS A 354 23.05 -28.77 4.09
C LYS A 354 22.42 -29.63 5.18
N SER A 355 21.36 -29.13 5.82
CA SER A 355 20.63 -29.86 6.88
C SER A 355 19.26 -29.25 7.13
N LEU A 356 18.41 -30.01 7.83
CA LEU A 356 17.07 -29.57 8.26
C LEU A 356 17.11 -28.23 9.02
N GLU A 357 18.11 -28.02 9.87
CA GLU A 357 18.30 -26.76 10.60
C GLU A 357 18.66 -25.58 9.69
N HIS A 358 19.47 -25.82 8.64
CA HIS A 358 19.83 -24.78 7.68
C HIS A 358 18.61 -24.34 6.90
N GLU A 359 17.81 -25.29 6.38
CA GLU A 359 16.60 -24.94 5.66
C GLU A 359 15.58 -24.22 6.54
N SER A 360 15.32 -24.72 7.75
CA SER A 360 14.41 -24.06 8.69
C SER A 360 14.83 -22.62 8.97
N ARG A 361 16.12 -22.39 9.25
CA ARG A 361 16.64 -21.03 9.53
C ARG A 361 16.62 -20.15 8.28
N TRP A 362 16.93 -20.69 7.12
CA TRP A 362 16.92 -19.96 5.86
C TRP A 362 15.50 -19.48 5.52
N LEU A 363 14.50 -20.37 5.62
CA LEU A 363 13.08 -20.01 5.41
C LEU A 363 12.62 -18.94 6.41
N ASN A 364 12.98 -19.09 7.68
CA ASN A 364 12.64 -18.13 8.73
C ASN A 364 13.17 -16.72 8.41
N LEU A 365 14.45 -16.62 8.04
CA LEU A 365 15.08 -15.34 7.73
C LEU A 365 14.59 -14.78 6.39
N LEU A 366 14.42 -15.61 5.36
CA LEU A 366 13.93 -15.15 4.06
C LEU A 366 12.54 -14.51 4.19
N GLY A 367 11.62 -15.18 4.90
CA GLY A 367 10.28 -14.64 5.16
C GLY A 367 10.30 -13.42 6.09
N TYR A 368 11.25 -13.35 7.03
CA TYR A 368 11.44 -12.14 7.85
C TYR A 368 11.91 -10.96 6.98
N SER A 369 12.91 -11.18 6.14
CA SER A 369 13.53 -10.20 5.26
C SER A 369 12.61 -9.65 4.17
N LEU A 370 11.56 -10.38 3.81
CA LEU A 370 10.62 -9.95 2.77
C LEU A 370 9.27 -9.45 3.31
N ARG A 371 9.02 -9.49 4.64
CA ARG A 371 7.74 -9.04 5.21
C ARG A 371 7.44 -7.54 4.91
N PRO A 372 6.18 -7.14 4.71
CA PRO A 372 4.97 -7.96 4.58
C PRO A 372 4.75 -8.56 3.16
N GLY A 373 5.75 -8.46 2.28
CA GLY A 373 5.70 -8.86 0.87
C GLY A 373 5.30 -7.74 -0.08
N TYR A 374 5.11 -6.52 0.44
CA TYR A 374 4.75 -5.32 -0.32
C TYR A 374 5.20 -4.07 0.45
N GLY A 375 5.12 -2.91 -0.19
CA GLY A 375 5.43 -1.61 0.43
C GLY A 375 6.88 -1.14 0.24
N VAL A 376 7.76 -1.95 -0.36
CA VAL A 376 9.10 -1.53 -0.81
C VAL A 376 9.23 -1.79 -2.31
N ALA A 377 9.94 -0.90 -3.02
CA ALA A 377 10.17 -1.03 -4.46
C ALA A 377 10.73 -2.42 -4.83
N LEU A 378 10.16 -3.01 -5.89
CA LEU A 378 10.45 -4.37 -6.40
C LEU A 378 10.02 -5.53 -5.49
N ASP A 379 9.21 -5.30 -4.46
CA ASP A 379 8.71 -6.40 -3.62
C ASP A 379 7.87 -7.42 -4.40
N ASP A 380 7.05 -7.00 -5.37
CA ASP A 380 6.30 -7.91 -6.24
C ASP A 380 7.21 -8.90 -6.97
N TRP A 381 8.38 -8.42 -7.44
CA TRP A 381 9.38 -9.25 -8.08
C TRP A 381 10.06 -10.19 -7.06
N ARG A 382 10.43 -9.70 -5.87
CA ARG A 382 11.04 -10.53 -4.81
C ARG A 382 10.10 -11.65 -4.32
N VAL A 383 8.82 -11.35 -4.18
CA VAL A 383 7.78 -12.34 -3.83
C VAL A 383 7.66 -13.37 -4.94
N MET A 384 7.64 -12.94 -6.21
CA MET A 384 7.59 -13.85 -7.35
C MET A 384 8.82 -14.77 -7.44
N GLU A 385 10.02 -14.26 -7.22
CA GLU A 385 11.25 -15.08 -7.20
C GLU A 385 11.27 -16.05 -6.02
N THR A 386 10.81 -15.61 -4.85
CA THR A 386 10.63 -16.49 -3.68
C THR A 386 9.66 -17.64 -3.98
N TRP A 387 8.54 -17.33 -4.66
CA TRP A 387 7.57 -18.33 -5.12
C TRP A 387 8.17 -19.36 -6.08
N LYS A 388 8.91 -18.92 -7.10
CA LYS A 388 9.56 -19.80 -8.08
C LYS A 388 10.62 -20.71 -7.45
N SER A 389 11.33 -20.20 -6.44
CA SER A 389 12.37 -20.93 -5.73
C SER A 389 11.82 -22.03 -4.82
N LEU A 390 10.68 -21.79 -4.16
CA LEU A 390 10.18 -22.67 -3.10
C LEU A 390 9.01 -23.58 -3.49
N ARG A 391 8.23 -23.26 -4.54
CA ARG A 391 7.05 -24.05 -4.90
C ARG A 391 7.43 -25.50 -5.25
N GLY A 392 7.10 -26.43 -4.35
CA GLY A 392 7.38 -27.86 -4.50
C GLY A 392 8.86 -28.24 -4.36
N LYS A 393 9.70 -27.37 -3.79
CA LYS A 393 11.17 -27.49 -3.77
C LYS A 393 11.77 -27.37 -2.36
N LEU A 394 11.08 -27.87 -1.34
CA LEU A 394 11.68 -28.04 0.00
C LEU A 394 12.76 -29.13 -0.07
N ALA A 395 13.93 -28.87 0.51
CA ALA A 395 15.07 -29.77 0.48
C ALA A 395 14.90 -30.93 1.48
N PHE A 396 14.31 -30.65 2.64
CA PHE A 396 14.08 -31.60 3.71
C PHE A 396 12.60 -31.68 4.06
N GLY A 397 12.09 -32.91 4.20
CA GLY A 397 10.80 -33.16 4.82
C GLY A 397 10.94 -33.19 6.34
N GLY A 398 10.24 -32.31 7.06
CA GLY A 398 10.21 -32.33 8.52
C GLY A 398 9.26 -31.29 9.11
N PRO A 399 8.65 -31.54 10.28
CA PRO A 399 7.66 -30.63 10.86
C PRO A 399 8.21 -29.21 11.14
N ALA A 400 9.49 -29.09 11.52
CA ALA A 400 10.11 -27.79 11.76
C ALA A 400 10.30 -26.97 10.46
N VAL A 401 10.70 -27.63 9.36
CA VAL A 401 10.82 -26.99 8.05
C VAL A 401 9.44 -26.58 7.54
N MET A 402 8.44 -27.45 7.68
CA MET A 402 7.06 -27.14 7.31
C MET A 402 6.50 -25.97 8.11
N ALA A 403 6.73 -25.91 9.43
CA ALA A 403 6.33 -24.78 10.24
C ALA A 403 6.95 -23.46 9.74
N GLU A 404 8.26 -23.45 9.45
CA GLU A 404 8.93 -22.25 8.92
C GLU A 404 8.49 -21.90 7.49
N TRP A 405 8.09 -22.89 6.69
CA TRP A 405 7.47 -22.68 5.38
C TRP A 405 6.13 -21.96 5.51
N TRP A 406 5.28 -22.39 6.44
CA TRP A 406 4.00 -21.72 6.74
C TRP A 406 4.22 -20.30 7.27
N ILE A 407 5.19 -20.10 8.17
CA ILE A 407 5.56 -18.79 8.72
C ILE A 407 6.00 -17.85 7.59
N LEU A 408 6.82 -18.33 6.65
CA LEU A 408 7.28 -17.54 5.51
C LEU A 408 6.09 -17.04 4.68
N TRP A 409 5.21 -17.93 4.23
CA TRP A 409 4.07 -17.52 3.39
C TRP A 409 3.10 -16.62 4.12
N ARG A 410 2.88 -16.88 5.42
CA ARG A 410 2.08 -15.99 6.27
C ARG A 410 2.64 -14.57 6.26
N ARG A 411 3.95 -14.41 6.48
CA ARG A 411 4.63 -13.11 6.56
C ARG A 411 4.60 -12.32 5.27
N ILE A 412 4.59 -12.99 4.11
CA ILE A 412 4.60 -12.32 2.80
C ILE A 412 3.25 -12.38 2.07
N SER A 413 2.20 -12.83 2.77
CA SER A 413 0.91 -13.11 2.16
C SER A 413 0.28 -11.91 1.44
N GLY A 414 0.52 -10.69 1.91
CA GLY A 414 0.02 -9.48 1.26
C GLY A 414 0.61 -9.20 -0.12
N GLY A 415 1.85 -9.66 -0.37
CA GLY A 415 2.48 -9.60 -1.68
C GLY A 415 1.99 -10.67 -2.67
N LEU A 416 1.31 -11.72 -2.19
CA LEU A 416 0.88 -12.81 -3.05
C LEU A 416 -0.36 -12.41 -3.87
N PRO A 417 -0.37 -12.63 -5.20
CA PRO A 417 -1.58 -12.55 -6.01
C PRO A 417 -2.65 -13.56 -5.57
N ALA A 418 -3.92 -13.27 -5.85
CA ALA A 418 -5.05 -14.10 -5.45
C ALA A 418 -4.89 -15.58 -5.86
N GLY A 419 -4.42 -15.85 -7.09
CA GLY A 419 -4.19 -17.21 -7.57
C GLY A 419 -3.11 -17.97 -6.80
N GLN A 420 -2.08 -17.29 -6.28
CA GLN A 420 -1.05 -17.92 -5.44
C GLN A 420 -1.58 -18.20 -4.04
N GLN A 421 -2.37 -17.30 -3.46
CA GLN A 421 -3.05 -17.54 -2.17
C GLN A 421 -3.98 -18.76 -2.26
N GLN A 422 -4.77 -18.88 -3.34
CA GLN A 422 -5.60 -20.05 -3.58
C GLN A 422 -4.79 -21.34 -3.71
N ALA A 423 -3.67 -21.29 -4.43
CA ALA A 423 -2.78 -22.46 -4.60
C ALA A 423 -2.15 -22.92 -3.28
N LEU A 424 -1.87 -22.01 -2.34
CA LEU A 424 -1.41 -22.36 -0.98
C LEU A 424 -2.54 -22.95 -0.13
N ALA A 425 -3.75 -22.40 -0.23
CA ALA A 425 -4.88 -22.81 0.60
C ALA A 425 -5.47 -24.17 0.19
N ALA A 426 -5.57 -24.46 -1.11
CA ALA A 426 -6.31 -25.62 -1.62
C ALA A 426 -5.85 -26.99 -1.05
N PRO A 427 -4.54 -27.32 -0.97
CA PRO A 427 -4.10 -28.59 -0.39
C PRO A 427 -4.42 -28.71 1.10
N LEU A 428 -4.32 -27.60 1.85
CA LEU A 428 -4.64 -27.56 3.27
C LEU A 428 -6.13 -27.75 3.52
N ILE A 429 -6.98 -27.05 2.78
CA ILE A 429 -8.44 -27.19 2.88
C ILE A 429 -8.85 -28.64 2.61
N THR A 430 -8.26 -29.27 1.59
CA THR A 430 -8.53 -30.68 1.27
C THR A 430 -8.12 -31.60 2.42
N SER A 431 -6.93 -31.41 2.98
CA SER A 431 -6.44 -32.18 4.14
C SER A 431 -7.35 -32.02 5.37
N LEU A 432 -7.77 -30.79 5.67
CA LEU A 432 -8.65 -30.48 6.80
C LEU A 432 -10.03 -31.16 6.66
N LYS A 433 -10.61 -31.16 5.45
CA LYS A 433 -11.85 -31.87 5.14
C LYS A 433 -11.73 -33.37 5.38
N ASP A 434 -10.62 -33.97 4.99
CA ASP A 434 -10.37 -35.39 5.20
C ASP A 434 -10.20 -35.74 6.68
N GLU A 435 -9.54 -34.88 7.46
CA GLU A 435 -9.43 -35.05 8.92
C GLU A 435 -10.80 -34.98 9.61
N GLN A 436 -11.67 -34.04 9.19
CA GLN A 436 -13.00 -33.85 9.74
C GLN A 436 -13.95 -35.01 9.39
N ARG A 437 -13.94 -35.48 8.13
CA ARG A 437 -14.69 -36.69 7.70
C ARG A 437 -14.31 -37.91 8.54
N LYS A 438 -13.01 -38.07 8.79
CA LYS A 438 -12.50 -39.13 9.65
C LYS A 438 -12.89 -38.91 11.12
N SER A 439 -13.03 -37.68 11.62
CA SER A 439 -13.47 -37.38 13.00
C SER A 439 -14.92 -37.80 13.24
N ARG A 440 -15.80 -37.60 12.25
CA ARG A 440 -17.24 -37.90 12.34
C ARG A 440 -17.60 -39.39 12.21
N THR A 441 -16.65 -40.26 11.89
CA THR A 441 -16.88 -41.72 11.77
C THR A 441 -16.64 -42.43 13.12
N PRO A 442 -17.60 -43.23 13.65
CA PRO A 442 -17.44 -43.93 14.93
C PRO A 442 -16.30 -44.95 14.87
N ARG A 443 -15.49 -45.01 15.94
CA ARG A 443 -14.30 -45.87 16.01
C ARG A 443 -14.61 -47.34 16.26
N ARG A 444 -13.84 -48.23 15.63
CA ARG A 444 -13.78 -49.68 15.93
C ARG A 444 -12.55 -50.09 16.77
N SER A 445 -11.65 -49.19 17.17
CA SER A 445 -10.51 -49.53 18.03
C SER A 445 -9.89 -48.32 18.77
N GLY A 446 -9.54 -48.54 20.05
CA GLY A 446 -9.11 -47.53 21.04
C GLY A 446 -7.69 -46.96 20.93
N LYS A 447 -7.06 -46.93 19.76
CA LYS A 447 -5.78 -46.20 19.60
C LYS A 447 -6.06 -44.70 19.56
N ARG A 448 -5.46 -43.84 20.40
CA ARG A 448 -5.53 -42.37 20.22
C ARG A 448 -5.02 -42.00 18.82
N ARG A 449 -5.68 -41.07 18.12
CA ARG A 449 -5.11 -40.52 16.87
C ARG A 449 -3.84 -39.77 17.27
N SER A 450 -2.74 -40.03 16.58
CA SER A 450 -1.60 -39.13 16.61
C SER A 450 -2.09 -37.84 15.95
N GLU A 451 -2.47 -36.85 16.75
CA GLU A 451 -2.47 -35.47 16.28
C GLU A 451 -1.03 -35.24 15.84
N GLY A 452 -0.80 -35.01 14.54
CA GLY A 452 0.54 -34.72 14.02
C GLY A 452 1.18 -33.53 14.76
N ASN A 453 2.31 -33.03 14.28
CA ASN A 453 2.99 -31.93 14.96
C ASN A 453 2.04 -30.71 15.15
N ILE A 454 1.66 -30.43 16.40
CA ILE A 454 0.64 -29.41 16.74
C ILE A 454 1.12 -28.02 16.33
N HIS A 455 2.40 -27.73 16.54
CA HIS A 455 3.01 -26.46 16.16
C HIS A 455 2.93 -26.24 14.64
N GLU A 456 3.24 -27.26 13.82
CA GLU A 456 3.10 -27.17 12.37
C GLU A 456 1.65 -26.86 11.97
N LYS A 457 0.68 -27.57 12.56
CA LYS A 457 -0.75 -27.34 12.31
C LYS A 457 -1.19 -25.93 12.72
N ALA A 458 -0.71 -25.44 13.86
CA ALA A 458 -0.98 -24.08 14.32
C ALA A 458 -0.47 -23.03 13.31
N GLU A 459 0.74 -23.18 12.78
CA GLU A 459 1.26 -22.28 11.76
C GLU A 459 0.53 -22.39 10.42
N ALA A 460 0.08 -23.59 10.03
CA ALA A 460 -0.77 -23.77 8.85
C ALA A 460 -2.09 -22.98 8.97
N TRP A 461 -2.76 -23.03 10.13
CA TRP A 461 -3.96 -22.23 10.39
C TRP A 461 -3.70 -20.73 10.38
N ARG A 462 -2.60 -20.27 10.98
CA ARG A 462 -2.22 -18.85 10.94
C ARG A 462 -1.86 -18.39 9.52
N MET A 463 -1.27 -19.25 8.69
CA MET A 463 -1.05 -18.94 7.28
C MET A 463 -2.39 -18.80 6.56
N LEU A 464 -3.30 -19.77 6.73
CA LEU A 464 -4.64 -19.73 6.14
C LEU A 464 -5.43 -18.46 6.49
N GLY A 465 -5.41 -18.06 7.77
CA GLY A 465 -6.09 -16.83 8.22
C GLY A 465 -5.45 -15.55 7.69
N SER A 466 -4.20 -15.59 7.25
CA SER A 466 -3.53 -14.42 6.69
C SER A 466 -3.84 -14.18 5.22
N LEU A 467 -4.52 -15.09 4.52
CA LEU A 467 -4.81 -15.02 3.08
C LEU A 467 -6.08 -14.21 2.77
N GLU A 468 -5.96 -12.88 2.73
CA GLU A 468 -7.11 -11.98 2.60
C GLU A 468 -7.68 -11.88 1.18
N ARG A 469 -7.00 -12.40 0.14
CA ARG A 469 -7.47 -12.38 -1.26
C ARG A 469 -8.16 -13.68 -1.69
N LEU A 470 -8.41 -14.60 -0.74
CA LEU A 470 -9.21 -15.79 -1.01
C LEU A 470 -10.66 -15.45 -1.36
N PRO A 471 -11.34 -16.25 -2.19
CA PRO A 471 -12.77 -16.11 -2.44
C PRO A 471 -13.57 -16.15 -1.14
N ILE A 472 -14.64 -15.36 -1.07
CA ILE A 472 -15.52 -15.31 0.11
C ILE A 472 -16.02 -16.70 0.50
N SER A 473 -16.46 -17.52 -0.46
CA SER A 473 -16.93 -18.88 -0.20
C SER A 473 -15.88 -19.75 0.49
N THR A 474 -14.62 -19.66 0.05
CA THR A 474 -13.49 -20.34 0.66
C THR A 474 -13.21 -19.84 2.08
N LYS A 475 -13.27 -18.52 2.31
CA LYS A 475 -13.10 -17.96 3.66
C LYS A 475 -14.21 -18.41 4.61
N ILE A 476 -15.46 -18.45 4.16
CA ILE A 476 -16.60 -18.92 4.96
C ILE A 476 -16.38 -20.39 5.34
N GLU A 477 -16.08 -21.24 4.36
CA GLU A 477 -15.80 -22.67 4.59
C GLU A 477 -14.67 -22.87 5.61
N MET A 478 -13.58 -22.11 5.48
CA MET A 478 -12.45 -22.17 6.40
C MET A 478 -12.80 -21.68 7.81
N GLY A 479 -13.59 -20.61 7.93
CA GLY A 479 -14.04 -20.08 9.22
C GLY A 479 -14.97 -21.04 9.93
N ASP A 480 -15.92 -21.66 9.22
CA ASP A 480 -16.81 -22.68 9.77
C ASP A 480 -15.99 -23.89 10.30
N HIS A 481 -15.01 -24.37 9.52
CA HIS A 481 -14.11 -25.43 9.97
C HIS A 481 -13.24 -25.02 11.17
N ALA A 482 -12.78 -23.77 11.22
CA ALA A 482 -11.97 -23.28 12.33
C ALA A 482 -12.77 -23.23 13.64
N VAL A 483 -14.03 -22.79 13.59
CA VAL A 483 -14.91 -22.74 14.76
C VAL A 483 -15.32 -24.14 15.23
N GLU A 484 -15.66 -25.04 14.30
CA GLU A 484 -15.91 -26.45 14.64
C GLU A 484 -14.70 -27.09 15.31
N ARG A 485 -13.50 -26.88 14.75
CA ARG A 485 -12.28 -27.43 15.31
C ARG A 485 -11.99 -26.82 16.69
N LEU A 486 -12.21 -25.53 16.87
CA LEU A 486 -12.02 -24.83 18.15
C LEU A 486 -12.86 -25.46 19.28
N ALA A 487 -14.05 -25.98 18.97
CA ALA A 487 -14.90 -26.67 19.94
C ALA A 487 -14.37 -28.06 20.34
N GLU A 488 -13.59 -28.71 19.46
CA GLU A 488 -13.02 -30.03 19.72
C GLU A 488 -11.66 -29.98 20.44
N VAL A 489 -10.88 -28.92 20.24
CA VAL A 489 -9.57 -28.80 20.88
C VAL A 489 -9.70 -28.30 22.33
N GLY A 490 -8.96 -28.95 23.23
CA GLY A 490 -8.69 -28.39 24.55
C GLY A 490 -7.69 -27.23 24.48
N ARG A 491 -7.29 -26.74 25.66
CA ARG A 491 -6.29 -25.66 25.79
C ARG A 491 -4.89 -26.15 25.40
N ASN A 492 -4.55 -26.04 24.12
CA ASN A 492 -3.24 -26.34 23.56
C ASN A 492 -2.82 -25.26 22.55
N GLU A 493 -1.64 -25.41 21.93
CA GLU A 493 -1.10 -24.43 20.97
C GLU A 493 -1.98 -24.17 19.74
N LEU A 494 -2.95 -25.05 19.45
CA LEU A 494 -3.87 -24.91 18.32
C LEU A 494 -5.01 -23.92 18.63
N GLU A 495 -5.46 -23.80 19.89
CA GLU A 495 -6.55 -22.90 20.27
C GLU A 495 -6.24 -21.43 19.91
N PRO A 496 -5.09 -20.84 20.31
CA PRO A 496 -4.74 -19.47 19.92
C PRO A 496 -4.62 -19.28 18.41
N ALA A 497 -4.15 -20.30 17.68
CA ALA A 497 -4.03 -20.24 16.22
C ALA A 497 -5.41 -20.19 15.55
N LEU A 498 -6.35 -21.02 15.99
CA LEU A 498 -7.72 -21.03 15.47
C LEU A 498 -8.45 -19.73 15.77
N LEU A 499 -8.35 -19.21 16.99
CA LEU A 499 -8.93 -17.91 17.38
C LEU A 499 -8.40 -16.79 16.48
N TRP A 500 -7.07 -16.76 16.27
CA TRP A 500 -6.43 -15.80 15.37
C TRP A 500 -6.95 -15.94 13.94
N THR A 501 -7.06 -17.16 13.41
CA THR A 501 -7.58 -17.41 12.06
C THR A 501 -9.02 -16.93 11.92
N ILE A 502 -9.90 -17.24 12.87
CA ILE A 502 -11.31 -16.83 12.85
C ILE A 502 -11.42 -15.30 12.84
N GLY A 503 -10.67 -14.62 13.73
CA GLY A 503 -10.62 -13.16 13.79
C GLY A 503 -10.18 -12.53 12.47
N ARG A 504 -9.15 -13.10 11.83
CA ARG A 504 -8.60 -12.57 10.57
C ARG A 504 -9.49 -12.83 9.36
N LEU A 505 -10.07 -14.02 9.24
CA LEU A 505 -11.03 -14.34 8.17
C LEU A 505 -12.32 -13.52 8.30
N GLY A 506 -12.75 -13.30 9.54
CA GLY A 506 -13.95 -12.57 9.89
C GLY A 506 -13.77 -11.05 10.04
N SER A 507 -12.55 -10.52 9.90
CA SER A 507 -12.27 -9.11 10.14
C SER A 507 -13.12 -8.20 9.26
N ARG A 508 -13.72 -7.16 9.86
CA ARG A 508 -14.49 -6.13 9.12
C ARG A 508 -13.59 -5.18 8.33
N GLU A 509 -12.32 -5.10 8.73
CA GLU A 509 -11.28 -4.32 8.08
C GLU A 509 -10.08 -5.22 7.76
N LEU A 510 -9.74 -5.31 6.48
CA LEU A 510 -8.64 -6.13 5.97
C LEU A 510 -7.34 -5.31 6.00
N LEU A 511 -6.20 -5.97 6.16
CA LEU A 511 -4.89 -5.30 6.21
C LEU A 511 -4.35 -4.96 4.81
N TYR A 512 -4.66 -5.78 3.81
CA TYR A 512 -4.17 -5.63 2.43
C TYR A 512 -5.15 -6.13 1.37
N GLY A 513 -6.16 -6.90 1.78
CA GLY A 513 -7.19 -7.44 0.90
C GLY A 513 -8.15 -6.34 0.45
N PRO A 514 -8.69 -6.44 -0.78
CA PRO A 514 -9.70 -5.49 -1.24
C PRO A 514 -10.97 -5.63 -0.40
N LEU A 515 -11.72 -4.53 -0.25
CA LEU A 515 -12.95 -4.52 0.57
C LEU A 515 -13.93 -5.63 0.18
N ASN A 516 -13.95 -6.05 -1.09
CA ASN A 516 -14.86 -7.09 -1.61
C ASN A 516 -14.47 -8.51 -1.22
N ALA A 517 -13.39 -8.67 -0.47
CA ALA A 517 -13.00 -9.92 0.14
C ALA A 517 -13.46 -10.03 1.61
N VAL A 518 -14.12 -9.03 2.18
CA VAL A 518 -14.70 -9.10 3.53
C VAL A 518 -15.86 -10.09 3.51
N VAL A 519 -15.89 -11.03 4.47
CA VAL A 519 -16.99 -12.01 4.53
C VAL A 519 -18.31 -11.33 4.95
N PRO A 520 -19.46 -11.77 4.43
CA PRO A 520 -20.78 -11.27 4.80
C PRO A 520 -21.03 -11.22 6.31
N ALA A 521 -21.83 -10.24 6.75
CA ALA A 521 -22.11 -10.01 8.16
C ALA A 521 -22.76 -11.23 8.84
N ASP A 522 -23.64 -11.97 8.15
CA ASP A 522 -24.27 -13.17 8.70
C ASP A 522 -23.24 -14.25 9.06
N ALA A 523 -22.20 -14.45 8.24
CA ALA A 523 -21.12 -15.39 8.53
C ALA A 523 -20.30 -14.95 9.74
N ALA A 524 -19.95 -13.66 9.81
CA ALA A 524 -19.23 -13.10 10.95
C ALA A 524 -20.03 -13.22 12.25
N VAL A 525 -21.34 -12.94 12.22
CA VAL A 525 -22.24 -13.07 13.39
C VAL A 525 -22.31 -14.51 13.89
N ARG A 526 -22.37 -15.51 13.00
CA ARG A 526 -22.36 -16.93 13.39
C ARG A 526 -21.11 -17.28 14.19
N TRP A 527 -19.92 -16.89 13.69
CA TRP A 527 -18.66 -17.17 14.38
C TRP A 527 -18.54 -16.38 15.68
N LEU A 528 -18.95 -15.11 15.66
CA LEU A 528 -18.96 -14.22 16.81
C LEU A 528 -19.76 -14.80 17.99
N ASN A 529 -20.97 -15.30 17.73
CA ASN A 529 -21.81 -15.92 18.77
C ASN A 529 -21.11 -17.14 19.40
N LEU A 530 -20.53 -18.03 18.56
CA LEU A 530 -19.81 -19.22 19.03
C LEU A 530 -18.56 -18.86 19.85
N LEU A 531 -17.87 -17.77 19.51
CA LEU A 531 -16.74 -17.28 20.31
C LEU A 531 -17.19 -16.70 21.65
N MET A 532 -18.34 -16.00 21.67
CA MET A 532 -18.89 -15.34 22.86
C MET A 532 -19.55 -16.32 23.84
N ASP A 533 -20.08 -17.45 23.37
CA ASP A 533 -20.71 -18.48 24.21
C ASP A 533 -19.71 -19.10 25.21
N ASN A 534 -18.44 -19.20 24.82
CA ASN A 534 -17.39 -19.65 25.71
C ASN A 534 -16.78 -18.46 26.47
N ARG A 535 -17.03 -18.44 27.78
CA ARG A 535 -16.65 -17.34 28.69
C ARG A 535 -15.23 -17.42 29.24
N HIS A 536 -14.38 -18.31 28.72
CA HIS A 536 -12.97 -18.33 29.13
C HIS A 536 -12.19 -17.20 28.44
N PRO A 537 -11.72 -16.19 29.18
CA PRO A 537 -11.02 -15.06 28.58
C PRO A 537 -9.62 -15.49 28.13
N SER A 538 -9.33 -15.26 26.86
CA SER A 538 -7.97 -15.21 26.30
C SER A 538 -7.84 -13.95 25.46
N ASN A 539 -6.63 -13.39 25.39
CA ASN A 539 -6.38 -12.18 24.62
C ASN A 539 -6.70 -12.39 23.13
N GLU A 540 -6.41 -13.59 22.60
CA GLU A 540 -6.70 -13.96 21.23
C GLU A 540 -8.22 -14.05 20.95
N ARG A 541 -9.02 -14.53 21.92
CA ARG A 541 -10.48 -14.58 21.78
C ARG A 541 -11.07 -13.18 21.81
N ILE A 542 -10.62 -12.34 22.75
CA ILE A 542 -11.03 -10.94 22.84
C ILE A 542 -10.70 -10.20 21.54
N LEU A 543 -9.49 -10.39 21.02
CA LEU A 543 -9.05 -9.78 19.76
C LEU A 543 -9.90 -10.27 18.58
N ALA A 544 -10.17 -11.57 18.47
CA ALA A 544 -10.98 -12.14 17.39
C ALA A 544 -12.42 -11.60 17.42
N VAL A 545 -13.04 -11.55 18.61
CA VAL A 545 -14.37 -11.00 18.84
C VAL A 545 -14.43 -9.52 18.42
N MET A 546 -13.43 -8.73 18.80
CA MET A 546 -13.33 -7.33 18.38
C MET A 546 -13.20 -7.20 16.85
N GLN A 547 -12.31 -7.97 16.20
CA GLN A 547 -12.10 -7.92 14.75
C GLN A 547 -13.37 -8.25 13.95
N LEU A 548 -14.16 -9.22 14.43
CA LEU A 548 -15.44 -9.63 13.84
C LEU A 548 -16.53 -8.54 13.95
N ALA A 549 -16.48 -7.73 15.01
CA ALA A 549 -17.53 -6.76 15.35
C ALA A 549 -17.13 -5.29 15.14
N ARG A 550 -15.89 -5.03 14.71
CA ARG A 550 -15.35 -3.67 14.50
C ARG A 550 -16.28 -2.85 13.61
N ARG A 551 -16.54 -1.60 14.01
CA ARG A 551 -17.34 -0.65 13.25
C ARG A 551 -16.46 0.10 12.26
N THR A 552 -16.82 0.03 10.98
CA THR A 552 -16.08 0.57 9.83
C THR A 552 -16.75 1.81 9.25
N GLY A 553 -18.02 2.06 9.58
CA GLY A 553 -18.80 3.17 9.01
C GLY A 553 -19.48 2.80 7.69
N ASP A 554 -19.30 1.56 7.22
CA ASP A 554 -19.91 1.01 6.02
C ASP A 554 -21.03 0.04 6.39
N ARG A 555 -22.25 0.35 5.95
CA ARG A 555 -23.46 -0.42 6.27
C ARG A 555 -23.39 -1.88 5.82
N TYR A 556 -22.64 -2.20 4.76
CA TYR A 556 -22.58 -3.57 4.23
C TYR A 556 -21.57 -4.45 4.99
N ARG A 557 -20.61 -3.85 5.68
CA ARG A 557 -19.59 -4.55 6.47
C ARG A 557 -19.93 -4.57 7.95
N ASP A 558 -20.51 -3.49 8.44
CA ASP A 558 -20.85 -3.32 9.84
C ASP A 558 -21.94 -4.30 10.26
N LEU A 559 -21.79 -4.88 11.45
CA LEU A 559 -22.82 -5.74 12.04
C LEU A 559 -24.04 -4.91 12.48
N GLU A 560 -25.20 -5.54 12.64
CA GLU A 560 -26.38 -4.86 13.18
C GLU A 560 -26.14 -4.29 14.59
N SER A 561 -26.88 -3.23 14.93
CA SER A 561 -26.69 -2.50 16.20
C SER A 561 -26.86 -3.38 17.44
N ASP A 562 -27.87 -4.25 17.45
CA ASP A 562 -28.15 -5.19 18.54
C ASP A 562 -27.01 -6.19 18.76
N VAL A 563 -26.36 -6.65 17.69
CA VAL A 563 -25.21 -7.55 17.76
C VAL A 563 -24.03 -6.82 18.40
N ARG A 564 -23.73 -5.60 17.92
CA ARG A 564 -22.60 -4.81 18.46
C ARG A 564 -22.79 -4.48 19.94
N GLU A 565 -23.99 -4.13 20.36
CA GLU A 565 -24.29 -3.87 21.78
C GLU A 565 -24.05 -5.11 22.66
N ARG A 566 -24.48 -6.29 22.20
CA ARG A 566 -24.17 -7.57 22.87
C ARG A 566 -22.67 -7.85 22.91
N THR A 567 -21.94 -7.57 21.84
CA THR A 567 -20.48 -7.73 21.79
C THR A 567 -19.78 -6.79 22.76
N VAL A 568 -20.21 -5.54 22.86
CA VAL A 568 -19.68 -4.55 23.82
C VAL A 568 -19.89 -5.01 25.26
N ALA A 569 -21.10 -5.48 25.59
CA ALA A 569 -21.38 -6.03 26.91
C ALA A 569 -20.47 -7.24 27.22
N TRP A 570 -20.25 -8.12 26.24
CA TRP A 570 -19.35 -9.25 26.39
C TRP A 570 -17.90 -8.82 26.58
N LEU A 571 -17.36 -7.91 25.76
CA LEU A 571 -16.00 -7.38 25.86
C LEU A 571 -15.74 -6.76 27.24
N ARG A 572 -16.68 -5.96 27.75
CA ARG A 572 -16.63 -5.40 29.11
C ARG A 572 -16.62 -6.49 30.18
N SER A 573 -17.46 -7.52 30.04
CA SER A 573 -17.50 -8.65 31.00
C SER A 573 -16.20 -9.47 31.02
N MET A 574 -15.41 -9.41 29.95
CA MET A 574 -14.11 -10.08 29.83
C MET A 574 -12.93 -9.18 30.21
N ASN A 575 -13.19 -7.99 30.75
CA ASN A 575 -12.17 -6.97 31.05
C ASN A 575 -11.29 -6.62 29.83
N ALA A 576 -11.88 -6.55 28.63
CA ALA A 576 -11.17 -6.12 27.44
C ALA A 576 -10.71 -4.65 27.57
N HIS A 577 -9.61 -4.30 26.90
CA HIS A 577 -9.10 -2.93 26.86
C HIS A 577 -10.15 -1.98 26.27
N GLU A 578 -10.36 -0.80 26.86
CA GLU A 578 -11.44 0.12 26.45
C GLU A 578 -11.37 0.48 24.96
N LYS A 579 -10.16 0.64 24.40
CA LYS A 579 -9.96 0.81 22.94
C LYS A 579 -10.71 -0.23 22.09
N TYR A 580 -10.75 -1.51 22.50
CA TYR A 580 -11.49 -2.55 21.77
C TYR A 580 -13.00 -2.34 21.85
N VAL A 581 -13.50 -1.81 22.96
CA VAL A 581 -14.91 -1.43 23.11
C VAL A 581 -15.23 -0.21 22.24
N THR A 582 -14.34 0.79 22.21
CA THR A 582 -14.47 1.99 21.38
C THR A 582 -14.59 1.64 19.90
N VAL A 583 -13.69 0.83 19.35
CA VAL A 583 -13.70 0.53 17.90
C VAL A 583 -14.87 -0.37 17.45
N VAL A 584 -15.57 -1.01 18.37
CA VAL A 584 -16.83 -1.72 18.08
C VAL A 584 -18.03 -0.76 18.10
N THR A 585 -17.96 0.35 18.84
CA THR A 585 -19.07 1.29 19.00
C THR A 585 -18.99 2.48 18.06
N THR A 586 -17.80 3.03 17.85
CA THR A 586 -17.55 4.21 17.02
C THR A 586 -16.67 3.84 15.83
N VAL A 587 -16.90 4.50 14.69
CA VAL A 587 -15.95 4.43 13.57
C VAL A 587 -14.65 5.05 14.04
N GLY A 588 -13.58 4.26 14.01
CA GLY A 588 -12.27 4.68 14.47
C GLY A 588 -11.21 3.75 13.93
N GLU A 589 -10.03 4.30 13.69
CA GLU A 589 -8.85 3.48 13.48
C GLU A 589 -8.55 2.78 14.82
N LEU A 590 -8.34 1.46 14.77
CA LEU A 590 -7.42 0.90 15.75
C LEU A 590 -6.10 1.60 15.42
N GLU A 591 -5.76 2.64 16.18
CA GLU A 591 -4.40 3.16 16.15
C GLU A 591 -3.51 1.95 16.37
N ASP A 592 -2.88 1.47 15.30
CA ASP A 592 -1.82 0.51 15.41
C ASP A 592 -0.80 1.18 16.33
N GLN A 593 -0.57 0.55 17.48
CA GLN A 593 0.58 0.77 18.35
C GLN A 593 1.89 0.38 17.62
N THR A 594 2.01 0.75 16.36
CA THR A 594 3.19 0.57 15.52
C THR A 594 3.63 1.89 14.90
N THR A 595 2.88 3.00 15.01
CA THR A 595 3.33 4.30 14.49
C THR A 595 3.36 5.43 15.51
N ALA A 596 2.36 5.54 16.40
CA ALA A 596 2.31 6.65 17.38
C ALA A 596 2.94 6.32 18.75
N GLN A 597 2.94 5.05 19.19
CA GLN A 597 3.46 4.67 20.51
C GLN A 597 4.97 4.38 20.57
N VAL A 598 5.67 4.37 19.43
CA VAL A 598 7.15 4.31 19.44
C VAL A 598 7.76 5.70 19.62
N PHE A 599 7.05 6.77 19.23
CA PHE A 599 7.63 8.11 19.20
C PHE A 599 6.99 9.14 20.12
N GLY A 600 5.82 8.89 20.73
CA GLY A 600 5.33 9.64 21.89
C GLY A 600 4.96 11.12 21.67
N ASP A 601 5.46 11.73 20.61
CA ASP A 601 5.27 13.10 20.16
C ASP A 601 5.29 13.12 18.63
N SER A 602 4.68 14.13 18.01
CA SER A 602 4.85 14.41 16.58
C SER A 602 6.34 14.44 16.23
N LEU A 603 6.77 13.62 15.27
CA LEU A 603 8.17 13.61 14.85
C LEU A 603 8.55 15.02 14.36
N PRO A 604 9.71 15.55 14.80
CA PRO A 604 10.17 16.83 14.30
C PRO A 604 10.43 16.76 12.80
N LEU A 605 10.21 17.87 12.11
CA LEU A 605 10.53 18.00 10.69
C LEU A 605 12.02 17.74 10.47
N GLY A 606 12.32 16.90 9.48
CA GLY A 606 13.68 16.52 9.12
C GLY A 606 14.48 17.66 8.51
N LEU A 607 13.82 18.66 7.94
CA LEU A 607 14.44 19.86 7.39
C LEU A 607 13.85 21.12 7.98
N ARG A 608 14.73 22.06 8.30
CA ARG A 608 14.37 23.41 8.75
C ARG A 608 15.17 24.44 7.97
N LEU A 609 14.57 25.60 7.72
CA LEU A 609 15.30 26.75 7.20
C LEU A 609 16.11 27.36 8.35
N GLN A 610 17.41 27.56 8.13
CA GLN A 610 18.27 28.26 9.07
C GLN A 610 17.76 29.70 9.22
N SER A 611 17.54 30.12 10.46
CA SER A 611 17.04 31.46 10.80
C SER A 611 18.10 32.54 10.62
#